data_AF-A0A356TE02-F1
#
_entry.id   AF-A0A356TE02-F1
#
_cell.length_a   1.000
_cell.length_b   1.000
_cell.length_c   1.000
_cell.angle_alpha   90.00
_cell.angle_beta   90.00
_cell.angle_gamma   90.00
#
_symmetry.space_group_name_H-M   'P 1'
#
loop_
_entity.id
_entity.type
_entity.pdbx_description
1 polymer ?
#
loop_
_entity_poly.entity_id
_entity_poly.type
_entity_poly.pdbx_seq_one_letter_code
_entity_poly.pdbx_strand_id
1 'polypeptide(L)' 'PAAIVLDVAPLDMGAVVRVSDLVLDEGVEVTYPPTRRVLMIGAKERKKKEDEEETAEAAPAT' A
#
# COMPACT_ATOMS: atom_id res chain seq x y z
N PRO A 1 -5.92 -21.65 8.60
CA PRO A 1 -4.56 -21.42 9.15
C PRO A 1 -4.60 -20.20 10.09
N ALA A 2 -3.77 -20.18 11.15
CA ALA A 2 -3.72 -19.06 12.08
C ALA A 2 -3.01 -17.82 11.49
N ALA A 3 -2.07 -18.02 10.57
CA ALA A 3 -1.39 -16.97 9.81
C ALA A 3 -0.99 -17.49 8.42
N ILE A 4 -0.94 -16.60 7.43
CA ILE A 4 -0.39 -16.86 6.09
C ILE A 4 0.88 -16.01 5.99
N VAL A 5 2.03 -16.64 5.75
CA VAL A 5 3.32 -15.95 5.65
C VAL A 5 3.62 -15.69 4.18
N LEU A 6 3.83 -14.43 3.83
CA LEU A 6 4.19 -14.00 2.48
C LEU A 6 5.58 -13.35 2.52
N ASP A 7 6.50 -13.87 1.71
CA ASP A 7 7.83 -13.26 1.57
C ASP A 7 7.75 -12.07 0.60
N VAL A 8 8.14 -10.89 1.09
CA VAL A 8 8.10 -9.63 0.33
C VAL A 8 9.50 -9.16 -0.08
N ALA A 9 10.56 -9.90 0.26
CA ALA A 9 11.93 -9.53 -0.03
C ALA A 9 12.26 -9.40 -1.54
N PRO A 10 11.71 -10.25 -2.44
CA PRO A 10 11.98 -10.14 -3.88
C PRO A 10 11.06 -9.15 -4.60
N LEU A 11 10.18 -8.42 -3.90
CA LEU A 11 9.18 -7.58 -4.53
C LEU A 11 9.70 -6.15 -4.77
N ASP A 12 9.56 -5.68 -6.01
CA ASP A 12 9.91 -4.33 -6.43
C ASP A 12 8.90 -3.25 -5.98
N MET A 13 9.34 -1.99 -6.03
CA MET A 13 8.43 -0.86 -5.85
C MET A 13 7.32 -0.86 -6.91
N GLY A 14 6.07 -0.72 -6.47
CA GLY A 14 4.90 -0.82 -7.32
C GLY A 14 4.36 -2.25 -7.49
N ALA A 15 5.00 -3.26 -6.88
CA ALA A 15 4.48 -4.63 -6.88
C ALA A 15 3.11 -4.71 -6.19
N VAL A 16 2.19 -5.46 -6.81
CA VAL A 16 0.84 -5.70 -6.32
C VAL A 16 0.64 -7.19 -6.15
N VAL A 17 0.51 -7.62 -4.89
CA VAL A 17 0.20 -9.00 -4.53
C VAL A 17 -1.31 -9.16 -4.49
N ARG A 18 -1.82 -10.17 -5.20
CA ARG A 18 -3.24 -10.49 -5.30
C ARG A 18 -3.56 -11.75 -4.52
N VAL A 19 -4.84 -11.99 -4.29
CA VAL A 19 -5.33 -13.21 -3.65
C VAL A 19 -4.87 -14.47 -4.41
N SER A 20 -4.81 -14.40 -5.75
CA SER A 20 -4.28 -15.49 -6.58
C SER A 20 -2.81 -15.83 -6.38
N ASP A 21 -2.03 -14.90 -5.81
CA ASP A 21 -0.59 -15.06 -5.61
C ASP A 21 -0.27 -15.68 -4.24
N LEU A 22 -1.29 -15.86 -3.39
CA LEU A 22 -1.13 -16.47 -2.07
C LEU A 22 -0.92 -17.98 -2.21
N VAL A 23 0.19 -18.46 -1.64
CA VAL A 23 0.40 -19.89 -1.41
C VAL A 23 -0.43 -20.29 -0.19
N LEU A 24 -1.45 -21.11 -0.43
CA LEU A 24 -2.37 -21.58 0.60
C LEU A 24 -2.17 -23.07 0.82
N ASP A 25 -2.32 -23.48 2.08
CA ASP A 25 -2.19 -24.87 2.51
C ASP A 25 -3.34 -25.74 1.97
N GLU A 26 -3.14 -27.05 1.90
CA GLU A 26 -4.13 -27.97 1.34
C GLU A 26 -5.43 -27.94 2.19
N GLY A 27 -6.56 -27.63 1.55
CA GLY A 27 -7.87 -27.52 2.20
C GLY A 27 -8.27 -26.11 2.66
N VAL A 28 -7.48 -25.08 2.33
CA VAL A 28 -7.87 -23.67 2.57
C VAL A 28 -8.65 -23.12 1.36
N GLU A 29 -9.94 -22.84 1.57
CA GLU A 29 -10.80 -22.24 0.55
C GLU A 29 -10.80 -20.70 0.67
N VAL A 30 -10.70 -20.00 -0.46
CA VAL A 30 -10.75 -18.54 -0.51
C VAL A 30 -12.07 -18.06 -1.07
N THR A 31 -12.86 -17.39 -0.24
CA THR A 31 -14.15 -16.80 -0.66
C THR A 31 -13.98 -15.46 -1.37
N TYR A 32 -12.81 -14.83 -1.27
CA TYR A 32 -12.56 -13.53 -1.89
C TYR A 32 -12.20 -13.65 -3.38
N PRO A 33 -12.57 -12.65 -4.20
CA PRO A 33 -12.27 -12.72 -5.62
C PRO A 33 -10.76 -12.71 -5.87
N PRO A 34 -10.27 -13.49 -6.85
CA PRO A 34 -8.84 -13.62 -7.16
C PRO A 34 -8.17 -12.30 -7.55
N THR A 35 -8.96 -11.35 -8.06
CA THR A 35 -8.51 -10.01 -8.47
C THR A 35 -8.29 -9.06 -7.29
N ARG A 36 -8.74 -9.42 -6.09
CA ARG A 36 -8.59 -8.57 -4.91
C ARG A 36 -7.11 -8.42 -4.55
N ARG A 37 -6.71 -7.18 -4.28
CA ARG A 37 -5.34 -6.84 -3.87
C ARG A 37 -5.20 -7.12 -2.38
N VAL A 38 -4.14 -7.83 -2.01
CA VAL A 38 -3.81 -8.17 -0.62
C VAL A 38 -2.73 -7.23 -0.09
N LEU A 39 -1.74 -6.92 -0.94
CA LEU A 39 -0.64 -6.02 -0.60
C LEU A 39 -0.22 -5.22 -1.83
N MET A 40 0.13 -3.95 -1.61
CA MET A 40 0.71 -3.08 -2.63
C MET A 40 1.93 -2.40 -2.03
N ILE A 41 3.10 -2.59 -2.65
CA ILE A 41 4.32 -1.88 -2.27
C ILE A 41 4.24 -0.50 -2.91
N GLY A 42 3.62 0.44 -2.22
CA GLY A 42 3.69 1.84 -2.57
C GLY A 42 5.07 2.40 -2.24
N ALA A 43 5.57 3.30 -3.08
CA ALA A 43 6.56 4.25 -2.60
C ALA A 43 5.92 4.96 -1.39
N LYS A 44 6.58 4.95 -0.23
CA LYS A 44 6.22 5.89 0.82
C LYS A 44 6.33 7.26 0.16
N GLU A 45 5.22 7.89 -0.17
CA GLU A 45 5.18 9.35 -0.16
C GLU A 45 5.75 9.72 1.20
N ARG A 46 6.98 10.26 1.20
CA ARG A 46 7.43 11.04 2.34
C ARG A 46 6.32 12.06 2.52
N LYS A 47 5.59 11.93 3.61
CA LYS A 47 4.63 12.92 4.06
C LYS A 47 5.43 14.19 4.35
N LYS A 48 5.76 14.96 3.31
CA LYS A 48 6.09 16.38 3.42
C LYS A 48 4.73 17.07 3.54
N LYS A 49 4.12 16.92 4.72
CA LYS A 49 3.10 17.85 5.17
C LYS A 49 3.80 18.87 6.05
N GLU A 50 3.39 20.11 5.85
CA GLU A 50 3.75 21.35 6.55
C GLU A 50 4.93 22.12 5.94
N ASP A 51 4.67 23.41 5.76
CA ASP A 51 5.50 24.48 5.19
C ASP A 51 5.46 24.68 3.66
N GLU A 52 4.27 24.96 3.10
CA GLU A 52 4.14 25.87 1.94
C GLU A 52 2.69 26.40 1.80
N GLU A 53 2.05 26.80 2.90
CA GLU A 53 0.74 27.49 2.87
C GLU A 53 0.63 28.54 4.01
N GLU A 54 1.69 29.32 4.25
CA GLU A 54 1.66 30.50 5.15
C GLU A 54 2.31 31.75 4.52
N THR A 55 2.23 31.91 3.19
CA THR A 55 2.76 33.12 2.53
C THR A 55 1.90 33.60 1.36
N ALA A 56 0.57 33.63 1.54
CA ALA A 56 -0.32 34.27 0.57
C ALA A 56 -1.46 35.10 1.21
N GLU A 57 -1.39 35.41 2.51
CA GLU A 57 -2.38 36.26 3.18
C GLU A 57 -1.76 37.37 4.06
N ALA A 58 -0.61 37.90 3.65
CA ALA A 58 -0.10 39.17 4.17
C ALA A 58 -0.16 40.23 3.07
N ALA A 59 -1.36 40.79 2.89
CA ALA A 59 -1.54 42.05 2.18
C ALA A 59 -0.71 43.16 2.84
N PRO A 60 0.14 43.91 2.11
CA PRO A 60 0.42 45.27 2.52
C PRO A 60 -0.73 46.14 2.01
N ALA A 61 -1.68 46.44 2.90
CA ALA A 61 -2.44 47.68 2.80
C ALA A 61 -1.50 48.81 3.23
N THR A 62 -0.95 49.57 2.29
CA THR A 62 -0.48 50.95 2.52
C THR A 62 -0.39 51.71 1.20
#